data_AF-A0A0U4FIT6-F1
#
_entry.id   AF-A0A0U4FIT6-F1
#
_cell.length_a   1.000
_cell.length_b   1.000
_cell.length_c   1.000
_cell.angle_alpha   90.00
_cell.angle_beta   90.00
_cell.angle_gamma   90.00
#
_symmetry.space_group_name_H-M   'P 1'
#
loop_
_entity.id
_entity.type
_entity.pdbx_description
1 polymer ?
#
loop_
_entity_poly.entity_id
_entity_poly.type
_entity_poly.pdbx_seq_one_letter_code
_entity_poly.pdbx_strand_id
1 'polypeptide(L)' 'MFLKRFNRTGKVIAFTGMWISAFGFAFNETIAGVSGTPDSLAALSIPLIAIGIILLITSNFFKRKREG' A
#
# COMPACT_ATOMS: atom_id res chain seq x y z
N MET A 1 -8.91 5.35 -17.88
CA MET A 1 -9.70 6.54 -17.43
C MET A 1 -10.00 6.55 -15.91
N PHE A 2 -9.23 5.85 -15.06
CA PHE A 2 -9.44 5.84 -13.59
C PHE A 2 -8.84 7.05 -12.84
N LEU A 3 -7.90 7.76 -13.48
CA LEU A 3 -7.17 8.89 -12.88
C LEU A 3 -8.01 10.17 -12.73
N LYS A 4 -9.20 10.30 -13.32
CA LYS A 4 -9.97 11.56 -13.27
C LYS A 4 -10.78 11.75 -11.96
N ARG A 5 -10.91 10.70 -11.13
CA ARG A 5 -11.80 10.66 -9.95
C ARG A 5 -11.10 10.91 -8.61
N PHE A 6 -9.77 10.96 -8.57
CA PHE A 6 -8.99 11.18 -7.34
C PHE A 6 -8.42 12.60 -7.28
N ASN A 7 -8.49 13.23 -6.10
CA ASN A 7 -7.71 14.43 -5.81
C ASN A 7 -6.21 14.13 -5.90
N ARG A 8 -5.38 15.14 -6.19
CA ARG A 8 -3.90 14.99 -6.26
C ARG A 8 -3.35 14.25 -5.02
N THR A 9 -3.84 14.61 -3.83
CA THR A 9 -3.47 13.97 -2.56
C THR A 9 -3.85 12.50 -2.49
N GLY A 10 -5.09 12.13 -2.84
CA GLY A 10 -5.54 10.74 -2.82
C GLY A 10 -4.78 9.85 -3.80
N LYS A 11 -4.36 10.37 -4.96
CA LYS A 11 -3.48 9.64 -5.89
C LYS A 11 -2.11 9.35 -5.29
N VAL A 12 -1.50 10.34 -4.65
CA VAL A 12 -0.18 10.18 -4.03
C VAL A 12 -0.26 9.15 -2.91
N ILE A 13 -1.26 9.24 -2.03
CA ILE A 13 -1.46 8.27 -0.94
C ILE A 13 -1.69 6.87 -1.49
N ALA A 14 -2.52 6.72 -2.53
CA ALA A 14 -2.78 5.43 -3.15
C ALA A 14 -1.50 4.83 -3.78
N PHE A 15 -0.71 5.67 -4.46
CA PHE A 15 0.56 5.25 -5.06
C PHE A 15 1.55 4.81 -3.98
N THR A 16 1.75 5.64 -2.95
CA THR A 16 2.64 5.32 -1.83
C THR A 16 2.19 4.06 -1.08
N GLY A 17 0.89 3.91 -0.80
CA GLY A 17 0.34 2.70 -0.17
C GLY A 17 0.54 1.45 -1.02
N MET A 18 0.40 1.55 -2.34
CA MET A 18 0.65 0.45 -3.27
C MET A 18 2.11 -0.02 -3.20
N TRP A 19 3.08 0.89 -3.22
CA TRP A 19 4.49 0.55 -3.09
C TRP A 19 4.82 -0.05 -1.73
N ILE A 20 4.30 0.54 -0.64
CA ILE A 20 4.52 0.03 0.73
C ILE A 20 3.97 -1.40 0.88
N SER A 21 2.77 -1.66 0.37
CA SER A 21 2.21 -3.02 0.35
C SER A 21 3.07 -3.97 -0.50
N ALA A 22 3.52 -3.54 -1.69
CA ALA A 22 4.35 -4.38 -2.55
C ALA A 22 5.69 -4.75 -1.89
N PHE A 23 6.35 -3.80 -1.21
CA PHE A 23 7.55 -4.07 -0.41
C PHE A 23 7.26 -5.00 0.77
N GLY A 24 6.16 -4.78 1.48
CA GLY A 24 5.74 -5.66 2.57
C GLY A 24 5.49 -7.10 2.10
N PHE A 25 4.90 -7.29 0.91
CA PHE A 25 4.75 -8.61 0.31
C PHE A 25 6.09 -9.22 -0.11
N ALA A 26 6.99 -8.43 -0.69
CA ALA A 26 8.30 -8.89 -1.15
C ALA A 26 9.21 -9.35 0.01
N PHE A 27 9.10 -8.71 1.18
CA PHE A 27 9.87 -9.10 2.37
C PHE A 27 9.23 -10.27 3.14
N ASN A 28 8.00 -10.66 2.80
CA ASN A 28 7.33 -11.79 3.42
C ASN A 28 7.78 -13.08 2.73
N GLU A 29 8.65 -13.85 3.38
CA GLU A 29 9.16 -15.11 2.82
C GLU A 29 8.04 -16.10 2.46
N THR A 30 6.96 -16.13 3.25
CA THR A 30 5.80 -17.01 3.02
C THR A 30 5.00 -16.64 1.78
N ILE A 31 4.95 -15.34 1.42
CA ILE A 31 4.14 -14.85 0.29
C ILE A 31 4.99 -14.69 -0.98
N ALA A 32 6.22 -14.19 -0.85
CA ALA A 32 7.12 -13.98 -1.98
C ALA A 32 7.92 -15.24 -2.36
N GLY A 33 8.06 -16.21 -1.46
CA GLY A 33 8.88 -17.41 -1.68
C GLY A 33 10.38 -17.11 -1.83
N VAL A 34 10.82 -15.90 -1.45
CA VAL A 34 12.22 -15.49 -1.51
C VAL A 34 12.88 -15.85 -0.18
N SER A 35 13.79 -16.83 -0.21
CA SER A 35 14.58 -17.24 0.95
C SER A 35 15.85 -16.39 1.05
N GLY A 36 16.12 -15.87 2.25
CA GLY A 36 17.29 -15.02 2.51
C GLY A 36 16.93 -13.58 2.91
N THR A 37 15.67 -13.35 3.29
CA THR A 37 15.26 -12.06 3.83
C THR A 37 15.68 -11.99 5.30
N PRO A 38 16.41 -10.95 5.74
CA PRO A 38 16.77 -10.81 7.14
C PRO A 38 15.55 -10.92 8.07
N ASP A 39 15.67 -11.64 9.18
CA ASP A 39 14.56 -11.86 10.14
C ASP A 39 13.87 -10.56 10.57
N SER A 40 14.64 -9.47 10.70
CA SER A 40 14.11 -8.14 11.03
C SER A 40 13.16 -7.60 9.95
N LEU A 41 13.43 -7.85 8.67
CA LEU A 41 12.59 -7.44 7.55
C LEU A 41 11.38 -8.37 7.39
N ALA A 42 11.56 -9.67 7.64
CA ALA A 42 10.45 -10.63 7.67
C ALA A 42 9.44 -10.26 8.78
N ALA A 43 9.92 -9.90 9.98
CA ALA A 43 9.06 -9.46 11.09
C ALA A 43 8.33 -8.14 10.79
N LEU A 44 8.95 -7.23 10.03
CA LEU A 44 8.34 -5.96 9.62
C LEU A 44 7.37 -6.09 8.43
N SER A 45 7.35 -7.24 7.74
CA SER A 45 6.53 -7.43 6.54
C SER A 45 5.04 -7.33 6.81
N ILE A 46 4.54 -8.03 7.83
CA ILE A 46 3.12 -7.99 8.21
C ILE A 46 2.66 -6.56 8.56
N PRO A 47 3.35 -5.82 9.45
CA PRO A 47 2.97 -4.43 9.73
C PRO A 47 3.12 -3.51 8.50
N LEU A 48 4.11 -3.72 7.62
CA LEU A 48 4.21 -2.96 6.36
C LEU A 48 3.00 -3.20 5.45
N ILE A 49 2.61 -4.46 5.25
CA ILE A 49 1.44 -4.82 4.45
C ILE A 49 0.19 -4.17 5.05
N ALA A 50 0.01 -4.26 6.37
CA ALA A 50 -1.13 -3.67 7.07
C ALA A 50 -1.18 -2.14 6.88
N ILE A 51 -0.06 -1.44 7.05
CA ILE A 51 0.03 0.02 6.85
C ILE A 51 -0.26 0.38 5.38
N GLY A 52 0.29 -0.37 4.42
CA GLY A 52 0.03 -0.16 3.00
C GLY A 52 -1.45 -0.33 2.64
N ILE A 53 -2.12 -1.36 3.18
CA ILE A 53 -3.55 -1.59 3.00
C ILE A 53 -4.36 -0.45 3.63
N ILE A 54 -4.02 -0.03 4.85
CA ILE A 54 -4.69 1.10 5.52
C ILE A 54 -4.55 2.36 4.66
N LEU A 55 -3.35 2.67 4.16
CA LEU A 55 -3.12 3.81 3.27
C LEU A 55 -3.95 3.72 1.98
N LEU A 56 -4.06 2.53 1.38
CA LEU A 56 -4.92 2.32 0.20
C LEU A 56 -6.40 2.57 0.53
N ILE A 57 -6.90 2.07 1.66
CA ILE A 57 -8.28 2.29 2.11
C ILE A 57 -8.52 3.78 2.40
N THR A 58 -7.63 4.42 3.16
CA THR A 58 -7.72 5.85 3.49
C THR A 58 -7.60 6.73 2.24
N SER A 59 -6.80 6.33 1.24
CA SER A 59 -6.71 7.05 -0.04
C SER A 59 -8.06 7.11 -0.76
N ASN A 60 -8.90 6.08 -0.57
CA ASN A 60 -10.24 6.00 -1.12
C ASN A 60 -11.20 6.99 -0.43
N PHE A 61 -10.94 7.37 0.83
CA PHE A 61 -11.67 8.43 1.55
C PHE A 61 -11.32 9.82 1.00
N PHE A 62 -10.10 10.00 0.48
CA PHE A 62 -9.68 11.21 -0.23
C PHE A 62 -10.15 11.24 -1.71
N LYS A 63 -11.01 10.31 -2.14
CA LYS A 63 -11.74 10.51 -3.40
C LYS A 63 -12.55 11.79 -3.28
N ARG A 64 -12.37 12.67 -4.26
CA ARG A 64 -13.08 13.93 -4.37
C ARG A 64 -14.56 13.65 -4.16
N LYS A 65 -15.17 14.25 -3.12
CA LYS A 65 -16.61 14.21 -2.89
C LYS A 65 -17.22 14.63 -4.23
N ARG A 66 -18.00 13.74 -4.85
CA ARG A 66 -18.79 14.13 -6.02
C ARG A 66 -19.77 15.14 -5.43
N GLU A 67 -19.50 16.42 -5.63
CA GLU A 67 -20.52 17.45 -5.52
C GLU A 67 -21.60 17.00 -6.50
N GLY A 68 -22.66 16.43 -5.92
CA GLY A 68 -23.93 16.16 -6.55
C GLY A 68 -24.89 17.20 -6.03
#